data_AF-A0A319DS18-F1
#
_entry.id   AF-A0A319DS18-F1
#
_cell.length_a   1.000
_cell.length_b   1.000
_cell.length_c   1.000
_cell.angle_alpha   90.00
_cell.angle_beta   90.00
_cell.angle_gamma   90.00
#
_symmetry.space_group_name_H-M   'P 1'
#
loop_
_entity.id
_entity.type
_entity.pdbx_description
1 polymer ?
#
loop_
_entity_poly.entity_id
_entity_poly.type
_entity_poly.pdbx_seq_one_letter_code
_entity_poly.pdbx_strand_id
1 'polypeptide(L)'
;ISGATFKVCPNSTEQAKAMGCRYDILSNHWVPGECYDEAAIEDYKSDGSWFGYSDREWTERLSIDEMGEGPIYYSNMRDHIVHCAVLWRKQYRALYEQRKNLDSIIVDTHHTDHCSDFLIRMSNKFHDHRLDPIVVEVGYAGCYM
;
A
#
# COMPACT_ATOMS: atom_id res chain seq x y z
N ILE A 1 -14.77 -0.54 12.21
CA ILE A 1 -14.11 -1.80 12.66
C ILE A 1 -14.76 -2.40 13.90
N SER A 2 -15.34 -1.60 14.81
CA SER A 2 -16.10 -2.14 15.95
C SER A 2 -17.17 -3.15 15.49
N GLY A 3 -17.11 -4.39 15.99
CA GLY A 3 -18.00 -5.49 15.63
C GLY A 3 -17.61 -6.30 14.38
N ALA A 4 -16.51 -5.98 13.70
CA ALA A 4 -16.03 -6.75 12.55
C ALA A 4 -15.24 -8.00 13.00
N THR A 5 -15.46 -9.13 12.33
CA THR A 5 -14.66 -10.35 12.52
C THR A 5 -13.33 -10.18 11.78
N PHE A 6 -12.22 -10.32 12.50
CA PHE A 6 -10.89 -10.31 11.87
C PHE A 6 -10.61 -11.66 11.21
N LYS A 7 -10.35 -11.64 9.91
CA LYS A 7 -9.99 -12.82 9.10
C LYS A 7 -8.60 -12.61 8.54
N VAL A 8 -7.74 -13.60 8.75
CA VAL A 8 -6.34 -13.58 8.33
C VAL A 8 -6.03 -14.76 7.43
N CYS A 9 -5.13 -14.58 6.47
CA CYS A 9 -4.63 -15.67 5.65
C CYS A 9 -3.63 -16.52 6.45
N PRO A 10 -3.58 -17.84 6.20
CA PRO A 10 -2.55 -18.71 6.79
C PRO A 10 -1.13 -18.31 6.38
N ASN A 11 -0.15 -18.72 7.17
CA ASN A 11 1.28 -18.45 6.95
C ASN A 11 1.95 -19.40 5.92
N SER A 12 1.17 -20.06 5.06
CA SER A 12 1.68 -20.86 3.94
C SER A 12 0.98 -20.41 2.68
N THR A 13 1.73 -20.22 1.60
CA THR A 13 1.21 -19.80 0.30
C THR A 13 0.18 -20.80 -0.23
N GLU A 14 0.43 -22.10 -0.08
CA GLU A 14 -0.51 -23.15 -0.49
C GLU A 14 -1.82 -23.08 0.29
N GLN A 15 -1.74 -22.90 1.61
CA GLN A 15 -2.92 -22.77 2.47
C GLN A 15 -3.68 -21.46 2.21
N ALA A 16 -2.97 -20.36 1.97
CA ALA A 16 -3.55 -19.08 1.60
C ALA A 16 -4.32 -19.19 0.28
N LYS A 17 -3.70 -19.76 -0.76
CA LYS A 17 -4.37 -20.07 -2.03
C LYS A 17 -5.62 -20.94 -1.81
N ALA A 18 -5.51 -22.01 -1.00
CA ALA A 18 -6.62 -22.91 -0.70
C ALA A 18 -7.78 -22.24 0.07
N MET A 19 -7.49 -21.22 0.89
CA MET A 19 -8.49 -20.43 1.62
C MET A 19 -9.06 -19.24 0.82
N GLY A 20 -8.72 -19.12 -0.47
CA GLY A 20 -9.20 -18.03 -1.32
C GLY A 20 -8.54 -16.68 -1.01
N CYS A 21 -7.36 -16.68 -0.40
CA CYS A 21 -6.53 -15.49 -0.31
C CYS A 21 -5.89 -15.16 -1.64
N ARG A 22 -5.59 -13.88 -1.84
CA ARG A 22 -4.93 -13.37 -3.04
C ARG A 22 -3.69 -12.60 -2.62
N TYR A 23 -2.60 -12.75 -3.37
CA TYR A 23 -1.40 -11.96 -3.15
C TYR A 23 -1.62 -10.55 -3.70
N ASP A 24 -1.66 -9.56 -2.82
CA ASP A 24 -1.81 -8.14 -3.15
C ASP A 24 -0.43 -7.50 -3.20
N ILE A 25 0.08 -7.29 -4.41
CA ILE A 25 1.40 -6.68 -4.69
C ILE A 25 1.51 -5.23 -4.24
N LEU A 26 0.40 -4.52 -4.03
CA LEU A 26 0.46 -3.19 -3.44
C LEU A 26 0.74 -3.32 -1.95
N SER A 27 0.11 -4.28 -1.27
CA SER A 27 0.35 -4.49 0.17
C SER A 27 1.60 -5.33 0.48
N ASN A 28 2.08 -6.13 -0.48
CA ASN A 28 3.07 -7.19 -0.31
C ASN A 28 2.63 -8.33 0.63
N HIS A 29 1.31 -8.57 0.72
CA HIS A 29 0.73 -9.57 1.62
C HIS A 29 -0.29 -10.46 0.90
N TRP A 30 -0.46 -11.68 1.43
CA TRP A 30 -1.64 -12.49 1.16
C TRP A 30 -2.82 -11.92 1.96
N VAL A 31 -3.82 -11.41 1.24
CA VAL A 31 -5.04 -10.83 1.84
C VAL A 31 -6.25 -11.73 1.55
N PRO A 32 -7.24 -11.80 2.45
CA PRO A 32 -8.51 -12.45 2.13
C PRO A 32 -9.07 -11.87 0.83
N GLY A 33 -9.58 -12.72 -0.07
CA GLY A 33 -10.02 -12.28 -1.40
C GLY A 33 -11.06 -11.15 -1.39
N GLU A 34 -11.83 -11.04 -0.31
CA GLU A 34 -12.83 -9.97 -0.08
C GLU A 34 -12.23 -8.59 0.26
N CYS A 35 -10.94 -8.53 0.60
CA CYS A 35 -10.18 -7.30 0.82
C CYS A 35 -9.28 -6.95 -0.36
N TYR A 36 -9.22 -7.80 -1.40
CA TYR A 36 -8.41 -7.55 -2.58
C TYR A 36 -9.02 -6.41 -3.41
N ASP A 37 -8.27 -5.33 -3.61
CA ASP A 37 -8.70 -4.16 -4.36
C ASP A 37 -7.95 -4.07 -5.70
N GLU A 38 -8.59 -4.60 -6.74
CA GLU A 38 -8.02 -4.64 -8.09
C GLU A 38 -7.79 -3.22 -8.66
N ALA A 39 -8.68 -2.27 -8.39
CA ALA A 39 -8.55 -0.90 -8.86
C ALA A 39 -7.36 -0.16 -8.20
N ALA A 40 -7.10 -0.41 -6.91
CA ALA A 40 -5.91 0.12 -6.25
C ALA A 40 -4.61 -0.50 -6.80
N ILE A 41 -4.64 -1.79 -7.12
CA ILE A 41 -3.49 -2.49 -7.72
C ILE A 41 -3.23 -1.96 -9.14
N GLU A 42 -4.26 -1.68 -9.93
CA GLU A 42 -4.11 -1.06 -11.25
C GLU A 42 -3.52 0.36 -11.16
N ASP A 43 -4.01 1.19 -10.22
CA ASP A 43 -3.46 2.52 -9.93
C ASP A 43 -1.97 2.41 -9.55
N TYR A 44 -1.62 1.48 -8.66
CA TYR A 44 -0.24 1.19 -8.28
C TYR A 44 0.64 0.76 -9.46
N LYS A 45 0.14 -0.14 -10.31
CA LYS A 45 0.88 -0.66 -11.45
C LYS A 45 1.13 0.39 -12.53
N SER A 46 0.31 1.45 -12.58
CA SER A 46 0.41 2.50 -13.60
C SER A 46 1.74 3.26 -13.60
N ASP A 47 2.43 3.33 -12.45
CA ASP A 47 3.77 3.94 -12.36
C ASP A 47 4.87 3.09 -13.02
N GLY A 48 4.66 1.77 -13.11
CA GLY A 48 5.64 0.84 -13.67
C GLY A 48 6.84 0.55 -12.76
N SER A 49 6.80 0.93 -11.48
CA SER A 49 7.89 0.71 -10.52
C SER A 49 7.80 -0.59 -9.72
N TRP A 50 6.67 -1.30 -9.77
CA TRP A 50 6.28 -2.36 -8.83
C TRP A 50 7.05 -3.70 -8.90
N PHE A 51 8.04 -3.80 -9.78
CA PHE A 51 8.67 -5.09 -10.08
C PHE A 51 9.53 -5.60 -8.91
N GLY A 52 9.38 -6.89 -8.58
CA GLY A 52 10.22 -7.61 -7.64
C GLY A 52 11.39 -8.33 -8.31
N TYR A 53 12.48 -8.50 -7.58
CA TYR A 53 13.72 -9.16 -8.00
C TYR A 53 14.19 -10.16 -6.94
N SER A 54 14.85 -11.25 -7.35
CA SER A 54 15.34 -12.29 -6.43
C SER A 54 16.58 -11.85 -5.62
N ASP A 55 17.31 -10.85 -6.11
CA ASP A 55 18.56 -10.36 -5.54
C ASP A 55 18.67 -8.82 -5.53
N ARG A 56 19.67 -8.28 -4.83
CA ARG A 56 19.86 -6.83 -4.65
C ARG A 56 20.42 -6.15 -5.90
N GLU A 57 21.12 -6.92 -6.73
CA GLU A 57 21.75 -6.52 -7.97
C GLU A 57 20.73 -6.53 -9.15
N TRP A 58 19.49 -6.97 -8.88
CA TRP A 58 18.38 -7.04 -9.81
C TRP A 58 18.68 -7.92 -11.04
N THR A 59 19.36 -9.04 -10.82
CA THR A 59 19.77 -9.94 -11.91
C THR A 59 18.61 -10.75 -12.49
N GLU A 60 17.65 -11.11 -11.65
CA GLU A 60 16.46 -11.86 -12.05
C GLU A 60 15.19 -11.20 -11.54
N ARG A 61 14.26 -10.98 -12.46
CA ARG A 61 12.96 -10.38 -12.18
C ARG A 61 11.93 -11.47 -11.92
N LEU A 62 11.19 -11.32 -10.83
CA LEU A 62 10.14 -12.23 -10.41
C LEU A 62 8.81 -11.92 -11.09
N SER A 63 8.04 -12.97 -11.35
CA SER A 63 6.60 -12.89 -11.59
C SER A 63 5.85 -12.58 -10.29
N ILE A 64 4.57 -12.18 -10.40
CA ILE A 64 3.72 -11.91 -9.23
C ILE A 64 3.56 -13.15 -8.35
N ASP A 65 3.45 -14.33 -8.96
CA ASP A 65 3.30 -15.58 -8.22
C ASP A 65 4.58 -15.91 -7.43
N GLU A 66 5.76 -15.73 -8.02
CA GLU A 66 7.04 -15.94 -7.35
C GLU A 66 7.26 -14.94 -6.20
N MET A 67 6.85 -13.67 -6.36
CA MET A 67 6.89 -12.67 -5.29
C MET A 67 6.06 -13.11 -4.07
N GLY A 68 4.93 -13.80 -4.30
CA GLY A 68 4.06 -14.31 -3.23
C GLY A 68 4.50 -15.65 -2.63
N GLU A 69 5.48 -16.33 -3.23
CA GLU A 69 6.02 -17.61 -2.76
C GLU A 69 7.30 -17.43 -1.93
N GLY A 70 8.11 -16.42 -2.25
CA GLY A 70 9.35 -16.13 -1.56
C GLY A 70 9.15 -15.46 -0.19
N PRO A 71 10.04 -15.72 0.80
CA PRO A 71 10.01 -15.02 2.09
C PRO A 71 10.47 -13.56 1.98
N ILE A 72 11.24 -13.24 0.94
CA ILE A 72 11.77 -11.91 0.64
C ILE A 72 11.90 -11.73 -0.88
N TYR A 73 11.81 -10.49 -1.34
CA TYR A 73 12.27 -10.06 -2.67
C TYR A 73 12.75 -8.61 -2.57
N TYR A 74 13.48 -8.17 -3.58
CA TYR A 74 14.03 -6.83 -3.67
C TYR A 74 13.22 -5.99 -4.66
N SER A 75 13.11 -4.69 -4.38
CA SER A 75 12.44 -3.71 -5.23
C SER A 75 13.31 -2.45 -5.28
N ASN A 76 12.72 -1.31 -5.65
CA ASN A 76 13.40 -0.04 -5.81
C ASN A 76 12.76 1.07 -4.96
N MET A 77 13.45 2.20 -4.84
CA MET A 77 12.97 3.31 -4.01
C MET A 77 11.73 4.00 -4.61
N ARG A 78 11.58 4.02 -5.95
CA ARG A 78 10.39 4.59 -6.59
C ARG A 78 9.16 3.79 -6.19
N ASP A 79 9.27 2.47 -6.19
CA ASP A 79 8.22 1.57 -5.73
C ASP A 79 7.74 1.88 -4.31
N HIS A 80 8.65 2.05 -3.35
CA HIS A 80 8.28 2.37 -1.97
C HIS A 80 7.52 3.71 -1.87
N ILE A 81 7.93 4.74 -2.63
CA ILE A 81 7.22 6.03 -2.67
C ILE A 81 5.79 5.85 -3.21
N VAL A 82 5.65 5.09 -4.30
CA VAL A 82 4.35 4.87 -4.96
C VAL A 82 3.46 3.99 -4.07
N HIS A 83 4.01 2.95 -3.44
CA HIS A 83 3.33 2.11 -2.44
C HIS A 83 2.68 2.96 -1.34
N CYS A 84 3.45 3.84 -0.70
CA CYS A 84 2.92 4.71 0.36
C CYS A 84 1.82 5.64 -0.16
N ALA A 85 2.03 6.27 -1.33
CA ALA A 85 1.05 7.18 -1.91
C ALA A 85 -0.25 6.48 -2.32
N VAL A 86 -0.16 5.28 -2.90
CA VAL A 86 -1.33 4.54 -3.39
C VAL A 86 -2.06 3.84 -2.25
N LEU A 87 -1.39 3.38 -1.19
CA LEU A 87 -2.07 2.91 0.01
C LEU A 87 -2.89 4.02 0.69
N TRP A 88 -2.37 5.26 0.72
CA TRP A 88 -3.16 6.39 1.21
C TRP A 88 -4.40 6.66 0.34
N ARG A 89 -4.28 6.59 -0.99
CA ARG A 89 -5.43 6.67 -1.91
C ARG A 89 -6.42 5.53 -1.69
N LYS A 90 -5.95 4.29 -1.54
CA LYS A 90 -6.77 3.09 -1.23
C LYS A 90 -7.54 3.29 0.07
N GLN A 91 -6.90 3.80 1.11
CA GLN A 91 -7.54 4.12 2.39
C GLN A 91 -8.67 5.15 2.23
N TYR A 92 -8.41 6.26 1.54
CA TYR A 92 -9.44 7.28 1.28
C TYR A 92 -10.61 6.74 0.44
N ARG A 93 -10.33 6.00 -0.64
CA ARG A 93 -11.37 5.38 -1.46
C ARG A 93 -12.23 4.43 -0.65
N ALA A 94 -11.61 3.60 0.20
CA ALA A 94 -12.33 2.68 1.06
C ALA A 94 -13.27 3.39 2.05
N LEU A 95 -12.85 4.54 2.60
CA LEU A 95 -13.69 5.40 3.43
C LEU A 95 -14.85 6.01 2.61
N TYR A 96 -14.54 6.62 1.46
CA TYR A 96 -15.51 7.30 0.61
C TYR A 96 -16.60 6.34 0.08
N GLU A 97 -16.19 5.15 -0.35
CA GLU A 97 -17.07 4.08 -0.84
C GLU A 97 -17.78 3.32 0.29
N GLN A 98 -17.48 3.63 1.56
CA GLN A 98 -18.01 2.95 2.74
C GLN A 98 -17.80 1.43 2.67
N ARG A 99 -16.60 1.00 2.27
CA ARG A 99 -16.29 -0.44 2.15
C ARG A 99 -16.45 -1.14 3.49
N LYS A 100 -17.14 -2.27 3.45
CA LYS A 100 -17.36 -3.12 4.64
C LYS A 100 -16.09 -3.88 5.04
N ASN A 101 -15.32 -4.30 4.04
CA ASN A 101 -14.11 -5.08 4.22
C ASN A 101 -12.90 -4.18 3.99
N LEU A 102 -12.01 -4.12 4.98
CA LEU A 102 -10.77 -3.36 4.95
C LEU A 102 -9.65 -4.33 5.33
N ASP A 103 -8.58 -4.37 4.55
CA ASP A 103 -7.39 -5.12 4.95
C ASP A 103 -6.71 -4.47 6.16
N SER A 104 -5.89 -5.26 6.85
CA SER A 104 -5.16 -4.80 8.04
C SER A 104 -4.12 -3.70 7.73
N ILE A 105 -3.73 -3.53 6.47
CA ILE A 105 -2.63 -2.65 6.07
C ILE A 105 -3.08 -1.20 5.99
N ILE A 106 -4.31 -0.94 5.52
CA ILE A 106 -4.88 0.41 5.44
C ILE A 106 -5.59 0.86 6.72
N VAL A 107 -5.83 -0.04 7.67
CA VAL A 107 -6.45 0.32 8.98
C VAL A 107 -5.44 0.37 10.12
N ASP A 108 -4.21 -0.07 9.88
CA ASP A 108 -3.12 0.04 10.86
C ASP A 108 -2.59 1.47 10.91
N THR A 109 -2.65 2.09 12.08
CA THR A 109 -2.23 3.48 12.28
C THR A 109 -0.72 3.61 12.14
N HIS A 110 0.04 2.65 12.66
CA HIS A 110 1.51 2.68 12.58
C HIS A 110 1.98 2.63 11.11
N HIS A 111 1.34 1.81 10.28
CA HIS A 111 1.65 1.73 8.86
C HIS A 111 1.24 3.00 8.09
N THR A 112 0.10 3.59 8.46
CA THR A 112 -0.34 4.88 7.89
C THR A 112 0.65 6.00 8.22
N ASP A 113 1.05 6.11 9.49
CA ASP A 113 2.01 7.11 9.96
C ASP A 113 3.39 6.92 9.31
N HIS A 114 3.83 5.66 9.16
CA HIS A 114 5.05 5.32 8.43
C HIS A 114 5.00 5.85 6.98
N CYS A 115 3.89 5.62 6.28
CA CYS A 115 3.71 6.07 4.90
C CYS A 115 3.77 7.61 4.80
N SER A 116 3.06 8.33 5.67
CA SER A 116 3.09 9.80 5.66
C SER A 116 4.47 10.35 5.98
N ASP A 117 5.12 9.83 7.01
CA ASP A 117 6.46 10.27 7.41
C ASP A 117 7.52 9.95 6.35
N PHE A 118 7.38 8.82 5.67
CA PHE A 118 8.24 8.47 4.55
C PHE A 118 8.08 9.45 3.39
N LEU A 119 6.85 9.77 2.98
CA LEU A 119 6.59 10.73 1.91
C LEU A 119 7.11 12.15 2.25
N ILE A 120 6.92 12.61 3.48
CA ILE A 120 7.46 13.89 3.98
C ILE A 120 8.99 13.88 3.97
N ARG A 121 9.64 12.77 4.36
CA ARG A 121 11.10 12.67 4.29
C ARG A 121 11.60 12.70 2.85
N MET A 122 10.90 12.03 1.95
CA MET A 122 11.27 11.99 0.54
C MET A 122 11.18 13.36 -0.13
N SER A 123 10.23 14.22 0.26
CA SER A 123 10.15 15.59 -0.27
C SER A 123 11.35 16.46 0.13
N ASN A 124 12.01 16.16 1.25
CA ASN A 124 13.15 16.95 1.76
C ASN A 124 14.52 16.45 1.29
N LYS A 125 14.59 15.40 0.45
CA LYS A 125 15.85 14.70 0.14
C LYS A 125 16.85 15.55 -0.66
N PHE A 126 16.37 16.49 -1.47
CA PHE A 126 17.21 17.27 -2.39
C PHE A 126 17.01 18.79 -2.28
N HIS A 127 15.95 19.25 -1.59
CA HIS A 127 15.62 20.67 -1.45
C HIS A 127 14.88 20.90 -0.13
N ASP A 128 15.23 21.98 0.58
CA ASP A 128 14.53 22.38 1.79
C ASP A 128 13.34 23.27 1.44
N HIS A 129 12.18 22.66 1.27
CA HIS A 129 10.94 23.36 0.91
C HIS A 129 10.43 24.32 1.98
N ARG A 130 11.04 24.38 3.18
CA ARG A 130 10.67 25.38 4.21
C ARG A 130 11.02 26.81 3.82
N LEU A 131 11.89 26.98 2.83
CA LEU A 131 12.33 28.28 2.34
C LEU A 131 11.56 28.73 1.08
N ASP A 132 10.62 27.91 0.58
CA ASP A 132 9.83 28.22 -0.60
C ASP A 132 8.53 28.93 -0.20
N PRO A 133 8.35 30.23 -0.48
CA PRO A 133 7.12 30.93 -0.13
C PRO A 133 5.97 30.42 -1.01
N ILE A 134 4.84 30.09 -0.38
CA ILE A 134 3.58 29.77 -1.06
C ILE A 134 2.48 30.73 -0.62
N VAL A 135 1.49 30.94 -1.49
CA VAL A 135 0.25 31.64 -1.10
C VAL A 135 -0.70 30.61 -0.49
N VAL A 136 -1.28 30.95 0.65
CA VAL A 136 -2.32 30.13 1.32
C VAL A 136 -3.59 30.96 1.41
N GLU A 137 -4.68 30.45 0.85
CA GLU A 137 -6.01 31.06 1.00
C GLU A 137 -6.69 30.52 2.26
N VAL A 138 -7.24 31.41 3.08
CA VAL A 138 -7.99 31.03 4.28
C VAL A 138 -9.37 30.51 3.87
N GLY A 139 -9.64 29.24 4.16
CA GLY A 139 -10.93 28.59 3.95
C GLY A 139 -11.72 28.37 5.25
N TYR A 140 -13.01 28.06 5.11
CA TYR A 140 -13.91 27.70 6.20
C TYR A 140 -14.47 26.29 5.95
N ALA A 141 -14.25 25.37 6.88
CA ALA A 141 -14.67 23.97 6.76
C ALA A 141 -15.79 23.63 7.76
N GLY A 142 -16.69 22.73 7.37
CA GLY A 142 -17.70 22.13 8.23
C GLY A 142 -17.24 20.80 8.83
N CYS A 143 -17.94 20.32 9.86
CA CYS A 143 -17.73 19.01 10.47
C CYS A 143 -18.97 18.13 10.23
N TYR A 144 -18.76 16.87 9.80
CA TYR A 144 -19.83 15.88 9.81
C TYR A 144 -20.02 15.38 11.25
N MET A 145 -21.25 15.47 11.76
CA MET A 145 -21.65 15.03 13.09
C MET A 145 -22.28 13.64 13.05
#